data_AF-A0A4R4BR68-F1
#
_entry.id   AF-A0A4R4BR68-F1
#
_cell.length_a   1.000
_cell.length_b   1.000
_cell.length_c   1.000
_cell.angle_alpha   90.00
_cell.angle_beta   90.00
_cell.angle_gamma   90.00
#
_symmetry.space_group_name_H-M   'P 1'
#
loop_
_entity.id
_entity.type
_entity.pdbx_description
1 polymer ?
#
loop_
_entity_poly.entity_id
_entity_poly.type
_entity_poly.pdbx_seq_one_letter_code
_entity_poly.pdbx_strand_id
1 'polypeptide(L)' 'MRFNQTVLDEFFRIVFRQKLYESVESLQEDLDQWLHEYTYERPHLGYRNQGRRPWETIDLFLKGTLKL' A
#
# COMPACT_ATOMS: atom_id res chain seq x y z
N MET A 1 5.52 -9.88 7.06
CA MET A 1 5.35 -8.66 6.24
C MET A 1 5.07 -7.51 7.22
N ARG A 2 5.67 -6.33 7.06
CA ARG A 2 5.49 -5.19 8.00
C ARG A 2 4.40 -4.20 7.54
N PHE A 3 3.50 -4.63 6.65
CA PHE A 3 2.53 -3.77 6.00
C PHE A 3 1.64 -3.02 7.01
N ASN A 4 1.09 -3.69 8.02
CA ASN A 4 0.27 -3.03 9.05
C ASN A 4 1.02 -1.90 9.76
N GLN A 5 2.33 -2.06 9.99
CA GLN A 5 3.15 -1.01 10.60
C GLN A 5 3.38 0.15 9.62
N THR A 6 3.60 -0.16 8.33
CA THR A 6 3.68 0.86 7.28
C THR A 6 2.38 1.66 7.15
N VAL A 7 1.22 1.01 7.10
CA VAL A 7 -0.08 1.70 7.05
C VAL A 7 -0.30 2.56 8.30
N LEU A 8 0.05 2.04 9.49
CA LEU A 8 -0.04 2.80 10.72
C LEU A 8 0.85 4.06 10.69
N ASP A 9 2.12 3.91 10.29
CA ASP A 9 3.13 4.96 10.37
C ASP A 9 2.99 6.00 9.24
N GLU A 10 2.68 5.56 8.03
CA GLU A 10 2.63 6.41 6.83
C GLU A 10 1.22 6.94 6.52
N PHE A 11 0.15 6.24 6.91
CA PHE A 11 -1.22 6.70 6.67
C PHE A 11 -1.88 7.17 7.97
N PHE A 12 -2.25 6.26 8.87
CA PHE A 12 -3.12 6.58 10.02
C PHE A 12 -2.57 7.67 10.93
N ARG A 13 -1.28 7.60 11.30
CA ARG A 13 -0.64 8.62 12.14
C ARG A 13 -0.65 10.00 11.49
N ILE A 14 -0.58 10.08 10.17
CA ILE A 14 -0.54 11.36 9.45
C ILE A 14 -1.96 11.91 9.34
N VAL A 15 -2.90 11.12 8.80
CA VAL A 15 -4.26 11.62 8.50
C VAL A 15 -5.03 12.00 9.75
N PHE A 16 -4.90 11.24 10.85
CA PHE A 16 -5.57 11.58 12.11
C PHE A 16 -4.99 12.83 12.80
N ARG A 17 -3.82 13.32 12.40
CA ARG A 17 -3.31 14.64 12.84
C ARG A 17 -3.77 15.79 11.96
N GLN A 18 -4.26 15.51 10.75
CA GLN A 18 -4.57 16.52 9.74
C GLN A 18 -6.07 16.70 9.50
N LYS A 19 -6.86 15.63 9.61
CA LYS A 19 -8.28 15.57 9.26
C LYS A 19 -9.06 14.86 10.35
N LEU A 20 -10.17 15.47 10.76
CA LEU A 20 -11.20 14.79 11.56
C LEU A 20 -12.15 14.10 10.60
N TYR A 21 -12.39 12.81 10.82
CA TYR A 21 -13.31 12.02 10.03
C TYR A 21 -14.63 11.87 10.78
N GLU A 22 -15.74 12.19 10.14
CA GLU A 22 -17.09 12.10 10.74
C GLU A 22 -17.68 10.69 10.61
N SER A 23 -17.14 9.87 9.71
CA SER A 23 -17.55 8.49 9.49
C SER A 23 -16.38 7.59 9.07
N VAL A 24 -16.54 6.27 9.22
CA VAL A 24 -15.54 5.29 8.78
C VAL A 24 -15.44 5.28 7.26
N GLU A 25 -16.54 5.51 6.55
CA GLU A 25 -16.59 5.54 5.09
C GLU A 25 -15.69 6.66 4.55
N SER A 26 -15.73 7.85 5.16
CA SER A 26 -14.88 8.97 4.75
C SER A 26 -13.37 8.71 4.99
N LEU A 27 -13.03 7.89 6.00
CA LEU A 27 -11.67 7.43 6.24
C LEU A 27 -11.26 6.35 5.24
N GLN A 28 -12.19 5.47 4.87
CA GLN A 28 -11.97 4.39 3.93
C GLN A 28 -11.64 4.93 2.53
N GLU A 29 -12.33 5.99 2.08
CA GLU A 29 -12.04 6.63 0.78
C GLU A 29 -10.58 7.12 0.69
N ASP A 30 -10.11 7.82 1.72
CA ASP A 30 -8.72 8.31 1.76
C ASP A 30 -7.73 7.13 1.86
N LEU A 31 -8.09 6.06 2.59
CA LEU A 31 -7.25 4.87 2.70
C LEU A 31 -7.17 4.13 1.36
N ASP A 32 -8.28 4.01 0.63
CA ASP A 32 -8.32 3.35 -0.67
C ASP A 32 -7.45 4.08 -1.70
N GLN A 33 -7.50 5.42 -1.69
CA GLN A 33 -6.62 6.25 -2.51
C GLN A 33 -5.14 6.01 -2.15
N TRP A 34 -4.80 6.05 -0.86
CA TRP A 34 -3.43 5.79 -0.41
C TRP A 34 -2.94 4.39 -0.77
N LEU A 35 -3.82 3.38 -0.66
CA LEU A 35 -3.53 2.00 -1.04
C LEU A 35 -3.28 1.85 -2.54
N HIS A 36 -4.01 2.60 -3.37
CA HIS A 36 -3.79 2.63 -4.81
C HIS A 36 -2.36 3.10 -5.13
N GLU A 37 -1.94 4.24 -4.57
CA GLU A 37 -0.60 4.77 -4.75
C GLU A 37 0.48 3.80 -4.24
N TYR A 38 0.29 3.24 -3.05
CA TYR A 38 1.22 2.26 -2.46
C TYR A 38 1.41 1.01 -3.34
N THR A 39 0.34 0.55 -3.98
CA THR A 39 0.26 -0.74 -4.67
C THR A 39 0.56 -0.63 -6.17
N TYR A 40 0.16 0.46 -6.81
CA TYR A 40 0.21 0.62 -8.26
C TYR A 40 1.18 1.69 -8.74
N GLU A 41 1.73 2.52 -7.85
CA GLU A 41 2.58 3.64 -8.27
C GLU A 41 3.95 3.58 -7.61
N ARG A 42 4.03 3.24 -6.32
CA ARG A 42 5.28 3.26 -5.55
C ARG A 42 6.14 2.01 -5.78
N PRO A 43 7.39 2.15 -6.28
CA PRO A 43 8.34 1.05 -6.33
C PRO A 43 8.88 0.71 -4.93
N HIS A 44 9.01 -0.57 -4.59
CA HIS A 44 9.52 -1.01 -3.29
C HIS A 44 10.86 -1.73 -3.45
N LEU A 45 11.94 -1.08 -3.02
CA LEU A 45 13.31 -1.60 -3.14
C LEU A 45 13.62 -2.81 -2.23
N GLY A 46 12.73 -3.15 -1.30
CA GLY A 46 12.91 -4.30 -0.42
C GLY A 46 12.95 -5.62 -1.19
N TYR A 47 13.68 -6.61 -0.65
CA TYR A 47 13.89 -7.94 -1.23
C TYR A 47 12.64 -8.60 -1.84
N ARG A 48 11.45 -8.39 -1.23
CA ARG A 48 10.19 -9.00 -1.69
C ARG A 48 9.72 -8.48 -3.04
N ASN A 49 9.93 -7.20 -3.33
CA ASN A 49 9.47 -6.57 -4.56
C ASN A 49 10.63 -6.23 -5.51
N GLN A 50 11.88 -6.23 -5.02
CA GLN A 50 13.09 -6.01 -5.83
C GLN A 50 13.02 -4.75 -6.70
N GLY A 51 12.47 -3.66 -6.16
CA GLY A 51 12.28 -2.41 -6.89
C GLY A 51 11.04 -2.36 -7.77
N ARG A 52 10.23 -3.42 -7.81
CA ARG A 52 8.92 -3.41 -8.47
C ARG A 52 7.84 -2.81 -7.57
N ARG A 53 6.73 -2.46 -8.18
CA ARG A 53 5.48 -2.15 -7.46
C ARG A 53 4.85 -3.45 -6.98
N PRO A 54 4.12 -3.46 -5.85
CA PRO A 54 3.57 -4.69 -5.30
C PRO A 54 2.64 -5.40 -6.29
N TRP A 55 1.85 -4.64 -7.05
CA TRP A 55 0.98 -5.20 -8.09
C TRP A 55 1.76 -5.94 -9.19
N GLU A 56 2.91 -5.43 -9.62
CA GLU A 56 3.72 -6.11 -10.64
C GLU A 56 4.24 -7.46 -10.14
N THR A 57 4.58 -7.56 -8.85
CA THR A 57 4.97 -8.83 -8.24
C THR A 57 3.81 -9.83 -8.27
N ILE A 58 2.58 -9.38 -7.98
CA ILE A 58 1.37 -10.22 -8.06
C ILE A 58 1.08 -10.63 -9.50
N ASP A 59 1.15 -9.70 -10.45
CA ASP A 59 0.92 -9.97 -11.87
C ASP A 59 1.92 -11.02 -12.41
N LEU A 60 3.21 -10.90 -12.07
CA LEU A 60 4.23 -11.91 -12.42
C LEU A 60 3.95 -13.27 -11.80
N PHE A 61 3.44 -13.31 -10.56
CA PHE A 61 3.03 -14.54 -9.90
C PHE A 61 1.84 -15.19 -10.61
N LEU A 62 0.79 -14.42 -10.93
CA LEU A 62 -0.39 -14.90 -11.65
C LEU A 62 -0.06 -15.40 -13.07
N LYS A 63 0.92 -14.78 -13.73
CA LYS A 63 1.46 -15.21 -15.02
C LYS A 63 2.41 -16.42 -14.93
N GLY A 64 2.66 -16.94 -13.72
CA GLY A 64 3.57 -18.06 -13.50
C GLY A 64 5.04 -17.78 -13.85
N THR A 65 5.40 -16.50 -14.02
CA THR A 65 6.73 -16.06 -14.47
C THR A 65 7.64 -15.68 -13.31
N LEU A 66 7.07 -15.51 -12.11
CA LEU A 66 7.82 -15.36 -10.87
C LEU A 66 8.36 -16.74 -10.43
N LYS A 67 9.66 -16.96 -10.54
CA LYS A 67 10.33 -18.10 -9.89
C LYS A 67 10.59 -17.76 -8.43
N LEU A 68 9.94 -18.46 -7.52
CA LEU A 68 10.23 -18.43 -6.08
C LEU A 68 11.63 -19.02 -5.81
#